data_AF-V4YEL2-F1
#
_entry.id   AF-V4YEL2-F1
#
_cell.length_a   1.000
_cell.length_b   1.000
_cell.length_c   1.000
_cell.angle_alpha   90.00
_cell.angle_beta   90.00
_cell.angle_gamma   90.00
#
_symmetry.space_group_name_H-M   'P 1'
#
loop_
_entity.id
_entity.type
_entity.pdbx_description
1 polymer ?
#
loop_
_entity_poly.entity_id
_entity_poly.type
_entity_poly.pdbx_seq_one_letter_code
_entity_poly.pdbx_strand_id
1 'polypeptide(L)'
;MATAAGQRIQDFGVRSLLTHVIMAAGLGAAVVSGFLFGESQVGLVSFVAFLNFTAGMWICQSIHALGNPEYNGVLDVLKNNVR
;
A
#
# COMPACT_ATOMS: atom_id res chain seq x y z
N MET A 1 9.84 -24.07 -12.04
CA MET A 1 9.76 -22.94 -13.01
C MET A 1 8.61 -22.04 -12.58
N ALA A 2 8.86 -20.74 -12.36
CA ALA A 2 7.79 -19.78 -12.17
C ALA A 2 7.04 -19.59 -13.50
N THR A 3 5.72 -19.44 -13.44
CA THR A 3 4.92 -19.11 -14.63
C THR A 3 5.27 -17.71 -15.14
N ALA A 4 5.01 -17.41 -16.42
CA ALA A 4 5.23 -16.07 -16.97
C ALA A 4 4.54 -14.95 -16.15
N ALA A 5 3.35 -15.25 -15.61
CA ALA A 5 2.66 -14.37 -14.67
C ALA A 5 3.43 -14.20 -13.34
N GLY A 6 3.99 -15.28 -12.80
CA GLY A 6 4.84 -15.24 -11.61
C GLY A 6 6.09 -14.40 -11.81
N GLN A 7 6.76 -14.48 -12.97
CA GLN A 7 7.93 -13.65 -13.27
C GLN A 7 7.58 -12.16 -13.38
N ARG A 8 6.41 -11.82 -13.95
CA ARG A 8 5.95 -10.42 -14.02
C ARG A 8 5.68 -9.82 -12.64
N ILE A 9 5.22 -10.63 -11.69
CA ILE A 9 5.01 -10.20 -10.29
C ILE A 9 6.34 -10.18 -9.52
N GLN A 10 7.47 -10.65 -10.05
CA GLN A 10 8.76 -10.49 -9.36
C GLN A 10 9.33 -9.08 -9.48
N ASP A 11 8.99 -8.39 -10.57
CA ASP A 11 9.38 -7.01 -10.81
C ASP A 11 8.91 -6.10 -9.66
N PHE A 12 9.83 -5.28 -9.13
CA PHE A 12 9.54 -4.42 -7.99
C PHE A 12 8.45 -3.39 -8.31
N GLY A 13 8.46 -2.82 -9.51
CA GLY A 13 7.46 -1.85 -9.96
C GLY A 13 6.06 -2.47 -9.98
N VAL A 14 5.92 -3.67 -10.55
CA VAL A 14 4.64 -4.39 -10.58
C VAL A 14 4.17 -4.75 -9.16
N ARG A 15 5.04 -5.23 -8.29
CA ARG A 15 4.70 -5.51 -6.88
C ARG A 15 4.24 -4.26 -6.16
N SER A 16 5.01 -3.19 -6.28
CA SER A 16 4.71 -1.89 -5.67
C SER A 16 3.34 -1.38 -6.11
N LEU A 17 3.03 -1.46 -7.41
CA LEU A 17 1.73 -1.06 -7.95
C LEU A 17 0.60 -1.93 -7.39
N LEU A 18 0.77 -3.25 -7.36
CA LEU A 18 -0.23 -4.16 -6.78
C LEU A 18 -0.47 -3.85 -5.30
N THR A 19 0.59 -3.61 -4.53
CA THR A 19 0.46 -3.22 -3.12
C THR A 19 -0.35 -1.91 -3.00
N HIS A 20 -0.11 -0.92 -3.85
CA HIS A 20 -0.88 0.34 -3.86
C HIS A 20 -2.35 0.13 -4.23
N VAL A 21 -2.65 -0.76 -5.17
CA VAL A 21 -4.04 -1.13 -5.51
C VAL A 21 -4.75 -1.75 -4.30
N ILE A 22 -4.07 -2.64 -3.58
CA ILE A 22 -4.61 -3.25 -2.35
C ILE A 22 -4.84 -2.18 -1.27
N MET A 23 -3.92 -1.24 -1.10
CA MET A 23 -4.09 -0.12 -0.17
C MET A 23 -5.28 0.76 -0.55
N ALA A 24 -5.44 1.10 -1.83
CA ALA A 24 -6.57 1.90 -2.31
C ALA A 24 -7.90 1.18 -2.08
N ALA A 25 -7.95 -0.13 -2.32
CA ALA A 25 -9.12 -0.96 -2.03
C ALA A 25 -9.42 -1.02 -0.53
N GLY A 26 -8.39 -1.19 0.32
CA GLY A 26 -8.52 -1.17 1.78
C GLY A 26 -9.05 0.17 2.30
N LEU A 27 -8.52 1.29 1.80
CA LEU A 27 -9.03 2.62 2.15
C LEU A 27 -10.48 2.80 1.70
N GLY A 28 -10.81 2.38 0.47
CA GLY A 28 -12.17 2.41 -0.05
C GLY A 28 -13.13 1.60 0.83
N ALA A 29 -12.72 0.40 1.25
CA ALA A 29 -13.52 -0.43 2.15
C ALA A 29 -13.71 0.22 3.53
N ALA A 30 -12.70 0.95 4.04
CA ALA A 30 -12.84 1.74 5.26
C ALA A 30 -13.90 2.84 5.06
N VAL A 31 -13.79 3.65 4.01
CA VAL A 31 -14.76 4.72 3.70
C VAL A 31 -16.18 4.16 3.57
N VAL A 32 -16.36 3.06 2.82
CA VAL A 32 -17.65 2.40 2.66
C VAL A 32 -18.20 1.91 4.01
N SER A 33 -17.36 1.31 4.85
CA SER A 33 -17.76 0.82 6.17
C SER A 33 -18.19 1.94 7.11
N GLY A 34 -17.40 3.02 7.17
CA GLY A 34 -17.71 4.18 8.00
C GLY A 34 -18.95 4.94 7.52
N PHE A 35 -19.10 5.12 6.21
CA PHE A 35 -20.18 5.92 5.63
C PHE A 35 -21.52 5.17 5.57
N LEU A 36 -21.53 3.89 5.18
CA LEU A 36 -22.78 3.13 5.03
C LEU A 36 -23.20 2.38 6.30
N PHE A 37 -22.27 2.07 7.20
CA PHE A 37 -22.53 1.20 8.35
C PHE A 37 -22.05 1.78 9.69
N GLY A 38 -21.64 3.06 9.74
CA GLY A 38 -20.97 3.67 10.90
C GLY A 38 -21.75 3.66 12.22
N GLU A 39 -23.09 3.62 12.17
CA GLU A 39 -23.93 3.52 13.37
C GLU A 39 -23.96 2.10 13.97
N SER A 40 -23.55 1.10 13.20
CA SER A 40 -23.49 -0.28 13.65
C SER A 40 -22.11 -0.60 14.24
N GLN A 41 -22.08 -1.47 15.25
CA GLN A 41 -20.83 -1.96 15.83
C GLN A 41 -19.95 -2.66 14.76
N VAL A 42 -20.58 -3.40 13.84
CA VAL A 42 -19.87 -4.08 12.75
C VAL A 42 -19.20 -3.05 11.84
N GLY A 43 -19.91 -2.00 11.41
CA GLY A 43 -19.35 -0.96 10.55
C GLY A 43 -18.21 -0.18 11.22
N LEU A 44 -18.32 0.11 12.52
CA LEU A 44 -17.25 0.76 13.28
C LEU A 44 -15.99 -0.13 13.37
N VAL A 45 -16.16 -1.42 13.71
CA VAL A 45 -15.04 -2.37 13.77
C VAL A 45 -14.39 -2.55 12.40
N SER A 46 -15.20 -2.70 11.33
CA SER A 46 -14.71 -2.82 9.96
C SER A 46 -13.98 -1.56 9.50
N PHE A 47 -14.51 -0.36 9.79
CA PHE A 47 -13.85 0.90 9.50
C PHE A 47 -12.45 0.97 10.13
N VAL A 48 -12.37 0.73 11.44
CA VAL A 48 -11.10 0.77 12.17
C VAL A 48 -10.14 -0.29 11.64
N ALA A 49 -10.62 -1.50 11.35
CA ALA A 49 -9.80 -2.58 10.81
C ALA A 49 -9.20 -2.24 9.44
N PHE A 50 -10.03 -1.81 8.48
CA PHE A 50 -9.56 -1.46 7.14
C PHE A 50 -8.65 -0.22 7.12
N LEU A 51 -8.93 0.77 7.97
CA LEU A 51 -8.10 1.95 8.10
C LEU A 51 -6.71 1.60 8.64
N ASN A 52 -6.64 0.82 9.73
CA ASN A 52 -5.36 0.39 10.32
C ASN A 52 -4.59 -0.55 9.39
N PHE A 53 -5.27 -1.48 8.72
CA PHE A 53 -4.64 -2.34 7.73
C PHE A 53 -3.97 -1.52 6.62
N THR A 54 -4.70 -0.54 6.06
CA THR A 54 -4.18 0.32 5.00
C THR A 54 -3.00 1.16 5.48
N ALA A 55 -3.10 1.76 6.67
CA ALA A 55 -2.02 2.54 7.26
C ALA A 55 -0.76 1.68 7.49
N GLY A 56 -0.91 0.48 8.04
CA GLY A 56 0.20 -0.47 8.23
C GLY A 56 0.85 -0.86 6.90
N MET A 57 0.05 -1.14 5.87
CA MET A 57 0.54 -1.44 4.53
C MET A 57 1.35 -0.27 3.95
N TRP A 58 0.91 0.97 4.15
CA TRP A 58 1.62 2.18 3.74
C TRP A 58 3.00 2.32 4.39
N ILE A 59 3.08 2.06 5.71
CA ILE A 59 4.34 2.07 6.45
C ILE A 59 5.28 1.00 5.90
N CYS A 60 4.80 -0.25 5.80
CA CYS A 60 5.60 -1.37 5.30
C CYS A 60 6.13 -1.14 3.89
N GLN A 61 5.28 -0.66 2.97
CA GLN A 61 5.67 -0.37 1.59
C GLN A 61 6.67 0.78 1.52
N SER A 62 6.53 1.81 2.36
CA SER A 62 7.48 2.93 2.40
C SER A 62 8.87 2.43 2.81
N ILE A 63 8.96 1.64 3.89
CA ILE A 63 10.23 1.04 4.34
C ILE A 63 10.80 0.12 3.26
N HIS A 64 9.97 -0.74 2.67
CA HIS A 64 10.41 -1.67 1.63
C HIS A 64 10.93 -0.95 0.37
N ALA A 65 10.26 0.15 -0.02
CA ALA A 65 10.67 0.95 -1.17
C ALA A 65 11.97 1.71 -0.91
N LEU A 66 12.12 2.33 0.26
CA LEU A 66 13.36 3.04 0.63
C LEU A 66 14.60 2.14 0.62
N GLY A 67 14.43 0.85 0.97
CA GLY A 67 15.52 -0.13 0.94
C GLY A 67 15.81 -0.74 -0.43
N ASN A 68 15.01 -0.45 -1.47
CA ASN A 68 15.17 -1.06 -2.78
C ASN A 68 16.07 -0.21 -3.69
N PRO A 69 17.13 -0.77 -4.31
CA PRO A 69 18.03 -0.03 -5.20
C PRO A 69 17.36 0.49 -6.48
N GLU A 70 16.25 -0.10 -6.93
CA GLU A 70 15.49 0.33 -8.11
C GLU A 70 14.49 1.45 -7.80
N TYR A 71 14.39 1.87 -6.54
CA TYR A 71 13.46 2.91 -6.11
C TYR A 71 14.00 4.32 -6.37
N ASN A 72 13.57 4.91 -7.49
CA ASN A 72 13.87 6.29 -7.86
C ASN A 72 12.81 7.26 -7.31
N GLY A 73 12.70 7.36 -5.98
CA GLY A 73 11.68 8.17 -5.31
C GLY A 73 12.27 9.32 -4.49
N VAL A 74 11.73 9.52 -3.28
CA VAL A 74 12.12 10.65 -2.41
C VAL A 74 13.62 10.68 -2.10
N LEU A 75 14.30 9.52 -2.03
CA LEU A 75 15.74 9.45 -1.77
C LEU A 75 16.58 10.07 -2.87
N ASP A 76 16.18 9.94 -4.14
CA ASP A 76 16.91 10.56 -5.25
C ASP A 76 16.74 12.06 -5.26
N VAL A 77 15.55 12.55 -4.91
CA VAL A 77 15.31 13.98 -4.68
C VAL A 77 16.22 14.49 -3.56
N LEU A 78 16.30 13.79 -2.42
CA LEU A 78 17.15 14.21 -1.30
C LEU A 78 18.64 14.18 -1.66
N LYS A 79 19.14 13.12 -2.32
CA LYS A 79 20.53 13.04 -2.79
C LYS A 79 20.89 14.20 -3.73
N ASN A 80 19.96 14.61 -4.59
CA ASN A 80 20.17 15.68 -5.55
C ASN A 80 20.13 17.08 -4.92
N ASN A 81 19.45 17.26 -3.79
CA ASN A 81 19.32 18.57 -3.10
C ASN A 81 20.29 18.76 -1.92
N VAL A 82 21.02 17.72 -1.51
CA VAL A 82 22.02 17.78 -0.42
C VAL A 82 23.46 17.92 -0.93
N ARG A 83 23.66 17.89 -2.26
CA ARG A 83 24.93 18.23 -2.92
C ARG A 83 25.01 19.72 -3.22
#